data_AF-A0A2N3IIF2-F1
#
_entry.id   AF-A0A2N3IIF2-F1
#
_cell.length_a   1.000
_cell.length_b   1.000
_cell.length_c   1.000
_cell.angle_alpha   90.00
_cell.angle_beta   90.00
_cell.angle_gamma   90.00
#
_symmetry.space_group_name_H-M   'P 1'
#
loop_
_entity.id
_entity.type
_entity.pdbx_description
1 polymer ?
#
loop_
_entity_poly.entity_id
_entity_poly.type
_entity_poly.pdbx_seq_one_letter_code
_entity_poly.pdbx_strand_id
1 'polypeptide(L)'
;MSYYRIIDGKKYDDELLKAAEEAVKGQGDGRISLKDAQVLLEKVKDGNSYTDIEKDTMAYIRENFKWTEEADEWFRTEIRKWAASKGKD
;
A
#
# COMPACT_ATOMS: atom_id res chain seq x y z
N MET A 1 -4.01 6.25 -18.43
CA MET A 1 -4.32 6.54 -17.01
C MET A 1 -3.37 7.62 -16.51
N SER A 2 -3.77 8.44 -15.54
CA SER A 2 -2.81 9.27 -14.81
C SER A 2 -1.96 8.35 -13.93
N TYR A 3 -0.63 8.44 -14.02
CA TYR A 3 0.29 7.71 -13.13
C TYR A 3 0.09 8.07 -11.66
N TYR A 4 -0.42 9.28 -11.39
CA TYR A 4 -0.57 9.81 -10.04
C TYR A 4 -1.98 10.29 -9.78
N ARG A 5 -2.40 10.12 -8.53
CA ARG A 5 -3.55 10.83 -7.96
C ARG A 5 -3.04 11.99 -7.13
N ILE A 6 -3.71 13.14 -7.21
CA ILE A 6 -3.41 14.32 -6.40
C ILE A 6 -4.49 14.44 -5.33
N ILE A 7 -4.08 14.41 -4.07
CA ILE A 7 -4.95 14.63 -2.90
C ILE A 7 -4.31 15.74 -2.09
N ASP A 8 -5.06 16.83 -1.84
CA ASP A 8 -4.58 18.01 -1.13
C ASP A 8 -3.24 18.58 -1.64
N GLY A 9 -3.06 18.56 -2.97
CA GLY A 9 -1.86 19.06 -3.64
C GLY A 9 -0.65 18.10 -3.59
N LYS A 10 -0.75 16.95 -2.91
CA LYS A 10 0.29 15.93 -2.86
C LYS A 10 0.03 14.81 -3.86
N LYS A 11 1.09 14.31 -4.50
CA LYS A 11 1.02 13.21 -5.48
C LYS A 11 1.15 11.86 -4.78
N TYR A 12 0.34 10.91 -5.24
CA TYR A 12 0.31 9.54 -4.77
C TYR A 12 0.24 8.60 -5.96
N ASP A 13 0.72 7.38 -5.79
CA ASP A 13 0.57 6.30 -6.75
C ASP A 13 -0.92 5.93 -6.87
N ASP A 14 -1.50 6.16 -8.04
CA ASP A 14 -2.94 5.93 -8.27
C ASP A 14 -3.29 4.43 -8.26
N GLU A 15 -2.37 3.55 -8.65
CA GLU A 15 -2.61 2.11 -8.70
C GLU A 15 -2.62 1.51 -7.29
N LEU A 16 -1.71 1.93 -6.42
CA LEU A 16 -1.70 1.50 -5.03
C LEU A 16 -2.93 2.00 -4.26
N LEU A 17 -3.36 3.24 -4.50
CA LEU A 17 -4.59 3.75 -3.91
C LEU A 17 -5.81 2.96 -4.37
N LYS A 18 -5.92 2.65 -5.67
CA LYS A 18 -7.00 1.81 -6.18
C LYS A 18 -6.99 0.41 -5.58
N ALA A 19 -5.81 -0.19 -5.42
CA ALA A 19 -5.69 -1.51 -4.80
C ALA A 19 -6.21 -1.49 -3.34
N ALA A 20 -5.90 -0.45 -2.57
CA ALA A 20 -6.43 -0.28 -1.22
C ALA A 20 -7.96 -0.01 -1.20
N GLU A 21 -8.47 0.78 -2.15
CA GLU A 21 -9.91 1.01 -2.32
C GLU A 21 -10.68 -0.28 -2.63
N GLU A 22 -10.16 -1.11 -3.54
CA GLU A 22 -10.78 -2.38 -3.89
C GLU A 22 -10.70 -3.39 -2.74
N ALA A 23 -9.61 -3.40 -1.97
CA ALA A 23 -9.45 -4.26 -0.79
C ALA A 23 -10.59 -4.07 0.23
N VAL A 24 -11.03 -2.82 0.47
CA VAL A 24 -12.11 -2.54 1.44
C VAL A 24 -13.51 -2.59 0.84
N LYS A 25 -13.66 -2.57 -0.49
CA LYS A 25 -14.96 -2.73 -1.19
C LYS A 25 -15.41 -4.19 -1.28
N GLY A 26 -14.50 -5.15 -1.06
CA GLY A 26 -14.77 -6.58 -1.19
C GLY A 26 -15.81 -7.12 -0.19
N GLN A 27 -16.03 -8.44 -0.22
CA GLN A 27 -16.88 -9.12 0.75
C GLN A 27 -16.16 -9.21 2.11
N GLY A 28 -16.47 -8.31 3.03
CA GLY A 28 -15.83 -8.25 4.34
C GLY A 28 -16.46 -7.20 5.26
N ASP A 29 -15.76 -6.87 6.34
CA ASP A 29 -16.19 -5.90 7.36
C ASP A 29 -15.65 -4.47 7.12
N GLY A 30 -15.21 -4.20 5.89
CA GLY A 30 -14.65 -2.90 5.49
C GLY A 30 -13.23 -2.65 5.99
N ARG A 31 -12.52 -3.70 6.41
CA ARG A 31 -11.08 -3.65 6.74
C ARG A 31 -10.26 -4.41 5.72
N ILE A 32 -9.03 -3.97 5.50
CA ILE A 32 -8.01 -4.71 4.76
C ILE A 32 -7.66 -5.96 5.59
N SER A 33 -8.02 -7.12 5.07
CA SER A 33 -7.68 -8.42 5.67
C SER A 33 -6.23 -8.81 5.35
N LEU A 34 -5.74 -9.88 5.96
CA LEU A 34 -4.40 -10.41 5.64
C LEU A 34 -4.29 -10.78 4.16
N LYS A 35 -5.35 -11.34 3.57
CA LYS A 35 -5.37 -11.71 2.15
C LYS A 35 -5.29 -10.47 1.25
N ASP A 36 -6.01 -9.41 1.59
CA ASP A 36 -5.96 -8.16 0.84
C ASP A 36 -4.59 -7.49 0.97
N ALA A 37 -4.01 -7.54 2.17
CA ALA A 37 -2.66 -7.04 2.43
C ALA A 37 -1.59 -7.77 1.59
N GLN A 38 -1.73 -9.09 1.40
CA GLN A 38 -0.85 -9.87 0.52
C GLN A 38 -0.92 -9.39 -0.93
N VAL A 39 -2.13 -9.21 -1.47
CA VAL A 39 -2.33 -8.69 -2.83
C VAL A 39 -1.78 -7.27 -2.97
N LEU A 40 -2.03 -6.41 -1.99
CA LEU A 40 -1.50 -5.04 -1.98
C LEU A 40 0.04 -5.03 -1.96
N LEU A 41 0.67 -5.98 -1.24
CA LEU A 41 2.12 -6.07 -1.16
C LEU A 41 2.74 -6.45 -2.51
N GLU A 42 2.10 -7.36 -3.25
CA GLU A 42 2.53 -7.71 -4.61
C GLU A 42 2.54 -6.47 -5.51
N LYS A 43 1.50 -5.64 -5.42
CA LYS A 43 1.42 -4.36 -6.16
C LYS A 43 2.52 -3.38 -5.79
N VAL A 44 2.83 -3.23 -4.50
CA VAL A 44 3.97 -2.39 -4.06
C VAL A 44 5.29 -2.89 -4.64
N LYS A 45 5.47 -4.21 -4.72
CA LYS A 45 6.73 -4.83 -5.19
C LYS A 45 6.88 -4.80 -6.71
N ASP A 46 5.79 -4.73 -7.46
CA ASP A 46 5.77 -4.77 -8.93
C ASP A 46 6.53 -3.59 -9.56
N GLY A 47 6.39 -2.39 -8.98
CA GLY A 47 7.16 -1.21 -9.39
C GLY A 47 8.67 -1.30 -9.13
N ASN A 48 9.12 -2.34 -8.43
CA ASN A 48 10.50 -2.71 -8.10
C ASN A 48 11.38 -1.60 -7.46
N SER A 49 10.78 -0.46 -7.11
CA SER A 49 11.40 0.72 -6.52
C SER A 49 10.51 1.25 -5.40
N TYR A 50 11.10 1.91 -4.41
CA TYR A 50 10.36 2.49 -3.29
C TYR A 50 10.76 3.95 -3.12
N THR A 51 10.29 4.78 -4.06
CA THR A 51 10.55 6.22 -4.09
C THR A 51 9.73 6.92 -3.01
N ASP A 52 9.91 8.23 -2.89
CA ASP A 52 9.16 9.01 -1.91
C ASP A 52 7.66 9.02 -2.21
N ILE A 53 7.24 8.87 -3.48
CA ILE A 53 5.82 8.76 -3.84
C ILE A 53 5.21 7.46 -3.31
N GLU A 54 5.87 6.30 -3.47
CA GLU A 54 5.35 5.04 -2.95
C GLU A 54 5.35 5.02 -1.41
N LYS A 55 6.36 5.62 -0.77
CA LYS A 55 6.38 5.79 0.70
C LYS A 55 5.21 6.65 1.19
N ASP A 56 5.00 7.79 0.54
CA ASP A 56 3.91 8.71 0.86
C ASP A 56 2.53 8.08 0.63
N THR A 57 2.40 7.29 -0.45
CA THR A 57 1.18 6.53 -0.74
C THR A 57 0.92 5.47 0.30
N MET A 58 1.95 4.74 0.74
CA MET A 58 1.79 3.75 1.80
C MET A 58 1.46 4.38 3.16
N ALA A 59 2.01 5.55 3.47
CA ALA A 59 1.63 6.31 4.65
C ALA A 59 0.15 6.70 4.59
N TYR A 60 -0.29 7.26 3.47
CA TYR A 60 -1.69 7.62 3.25
C TYR A 60 -2.64 6.42 3.40
N ILE A 61 -2.30 5.27 2.80
CA ILE A 61 -3.13 4.06 2.90
C ILE A 61 -3.26 3.60 4.35
N ARG A 62 -2.18 3.62 5.15
CA ARG A 62 -2.25 3.22 6.56
C ARG A 62 -3.06 4.17 7.42
N GLU A 63 -3.02 5.47 7.12
CA GLU A 63 -3.75 6.49 7.88
C GLU A 63 -5.25 6.52 7.56
N ASN A 64 -5.63 6.19 6.31
CA ASN A 64 -6.99 6.40 5.81
C ASN A 64 -7.81 5.11 5.65
N PHE A 65 -7.18 3.95 5.67
CA PHE A 65 -7.87 2.66 5.56
C PHE A 65 -7.81 1.91 6.88
N LYS A 66 -8.86 1.14 7.17
CA LYS A 66 -8.88 0.26 8.33
C LYS A 66 -8.25 -1.07 7.96
N TRP A 67 -7.49 -1.63 8.91
CA TRP A 67 -6.82 -2.92 8.77
C TRP A 67 -7.31 -3.84 9.87
N THR A 68 -7.28 -5.16 9.63
CA THR A 68 -7.20 -6.08 10.77
C THR A 68 -5.82 -5.94 11.42
N GLU A 69 -5.73 -6.23 12.72
CA GLU A 69 -4.46 -6.15 13.46
C GLU A 69 -3.39 -7.05 12.82
N GLU A 70 -3.75 -8.29 12.51
CA GLU A 70 -2.89 -9.25 11.81
C GLU A 70 -2.38 -8.71 10.47
N ALA A 71 -3.25 -8.05 9.69
CA ALA A 71 -2.86 -7.51 8.39
C ALA A 71 -1.88 -6.34 8.52
N ASP A 72 -2.11 -5.41 9.45
CA ASP A 72 -1.20 -4.26 9.65
C ASP A 72 0.19 -4.74 10.09
N GLU A 73 0.25 -5.63 11.08
CA GLU A 73 1.51 -6.16 11.61
C GLU A 73 2.32 -6.90 10.54
N TRP A 74 1.66 -7.81 9.83
CA TRP A 74 2.29 -8.59 8.76
C TRP A 74 2.79 -7.66 7.64
N PHE A 75 1.94 -6.76 7.16
CA PHE A 75 2.26 -5.90 6.03
C PHE A 75 3.42 -4.93 6.35
N ARG A 76 3.44 -4.36 7.55
CA ARG A 76 4.55 -3.51 8.02
C ARG A 76 5.86 -4.25 8.07
N THR A 77 5.83 -5.50 8.52
CA THR A 77 7.02 -6.36 8.56
C THR A 77 7.55 -6.64 7.16
N GLU A 78 6.68 -6.99 6.22
CA GLU A 78 7.10 -7.33 4.87
C GLU A 78 7.57 -6.12 4.06
N ILE A 79 6.92 -4.96 4.20
CA ILE A 79 7.41 -3.71 3.60
C ILE A 79 8.79 -3.35 4.13
N ARG A 80 9.04 -3.47 5.44
CA ARG A 80 10.37 -3.19 6.02
C ARG A 80 11.45 -4.13 5.46
N LYS A 81 11.17 -5.43 5.41
CA LYS A 81 12.11 -6.42 4.85
C LYS A 81 12.44 -6.13 3.40
N TRP A 82 11.41 -5.85 2.59
CA TRP A 82 11.59 -5.57 1.17
C TRP A 82 12.26 -4.21 0.92
N ALA A 83 11.85 -3.14 1.60
CA ALA A 83 12.48 -1.83 1.46
C ALA A 83 13.97 -1.87 1.84
N ALA A 84 14.35 -2.66 2.85
CA ALA A 84 15.75 -2.86 3.23
C ALA A 84 16.59 -3.57 2.15
N SER A 85 15.98 -4.32 1.23
CA SER A 85 16.69 -4.91 0.10
C SER A 85 16.89 -3.95 -1.07
N LYS A 86 16.24 -2.78 -1.07
CA LYS A 86 16.34 -1.75 -2.12
C LYS A 86 17.44 -0.72 -1.89
N GLY A 87 17.99 -0.64 -0.67
CA GLY A 87 19.09 0.27 -0.33
C GLY A 87 20.47 -0.40 -0.31
N LYS A 88 20.60 -1.60 -0.90
CA LYS A 88 21.87 -2.32 -1.03
C LYS A 88 22.38 -2.22 -2.46
N ASP A 89 22.81 -1.03 -2.85
CA ASP A 89 23.72 -0.81 -3.98
C ASP A 89 25.01 -0.18 -3.45
#